data_AF-A0A968PE52-F1
#
_entry.id   AF-A0A968PE52-F1
#
_cell.length_a   1.000
_cell.length_b   1.000
_cell.length_c   1.000
_cell.angle_alpha   90.00
_cell.angle_beta   90.00
_cell.angle_gamma   90.00
#
_symmetry.space_group_name_H-M   'P 1'
#
loop_
_entity.id
_entity.type
_entity.pdbx_description
1 polymer ?
#
loop_
_entity_poly.entity_id
_entity_poly.type
_entity_poly.pdbx_seq_one_letter_code
_entity_poly.pdbx_strand_id
1 'polypeptide(L)'
;MQQSITLEKATGELEAVLRELCEAHLRMSALLADKLGALRRADHKAVAASLGMENQQVQLIGELEKRRLTLAALLTQMIEPSAKAPWRLTELAQHLAEPARGRVLALRAQMVTTMQKVQKESAVTRRASEELVRHMQGLMRSVTSSVSGASVYGRSGQPPRAAMALSTFETRA
;
A
#
# COMPACT_ATOMS: atom_id res chain seq x y z
N MET A 1 36.53 -10.65 27.13
CA MET A 1 35.39 -10.42 28.04
C MET A 1 34.32 -9.61 27.32
N GLN A 2 33.54 -10.24 26.42
CA GLN A 2 32.43 -9.60 25.72
C GLN A 2 31.18 -10.45 25.93
N GLN A 3 30.40 -9.99 26.91
CA GLN A 3 28.94 -10.02 26.98
C GLN A 3 28.27 -11.29 26.45
N SER A 4 28.01 -12.23 27.36
CA SER A 4 26.91 -13.18 27.24
C SER A 4 25.61 -12.38 27.07
N ILE A 5 25.24 -12.04 25.83
CA ILE A 5 23.85 -11.70 25.54
C ILE A 5 23.08 -12.93 25.95
N THR A 6 22.34 -12.84 27.06
CA THR A 6 21.52 -13.95 27.53
C THR A 6 20.42 -14.19 26.50
N LEU A 7 20.10 -15.46 26.24
CA LEU A 7 19.06 -15.86 25.30
C LEU A 7 17.72 -15.16 25.61
N GLU A 8 17.44 -14.94 26.90
CA GLU A 8 16.29 -14.16 27.37
C GLU A 8 16.29 -12.71 26.89
N LYS A 9 17.44 -12.03 26.90
CA LYS A 9 17.56 -10.65 26.45
C LYS A 9 17.33 -10.54 24.94
N ALA A 10 17.97 -11.41 24.16
CA ALA A 10 17.79 -11.46 22.71
C ALA A 10 16.33 -11.79 22.33
N THR A 11 15.67 -12.66 23.10
CA THR A 11 14.26 -12.98 22.92
C THR A 11 13.36 -11.79 23.25
N GLY A 12 13.63 -11.07 24.34
CA GLY A 12 12.90 -9.85 24.70
C GLY A 12 13.05 -8.73 23.67
N GLU A 13 14.24 -8.57 23.09
CA GLU A 13 14.48 -7.64 21.99
C GLU A 13 13.71 -8.04 20.72
N LEU A 14 13.66 -9.34 20.38
CA LEU A 14 12.86 -9.83 19.26
C LEU A 14 11.38 -9.54 19.48
N GLU A 15 10.84 -9.78 20.69
CA GLU A 15 9.46 -9.46 21.00
C GLU A 15 9.14 -7.97 20.87
N ALA A 16 10.06 -7.09 21.31
CA ALA A 16 9.90 -5.65 21.16
C ALA A 16 9.84 -5.23 19.68
N VAL A 17 10.75 -5.73 18.86
CA VAL A 17 10.75 -5.46 17.41
C VAL A 17 9.48 -5.98 16.73
N LEU A 18 8.98 -7.16 17.12
CA LEU A 18 7.72 -7.68 16.59
C LEU A 18 6.51 -6.80 16.96
N ARG A 19 6.47 -6.24 18.18
CA ARG A 19 5.43 -5.27 18.58
C ARG A 19 5.55 -3.98 17.77
N GLU A 20 6.74 -3.44 17.62
CA GLU A 20 6.99 -2.24 16.81
C GLU A 20 6.58 -2.45 15.35
N LEU A 21 6.84 -3.63 14.76
CA LEU A 21 6.38 -3.99 13.42
C LEU A 21 4.85 -4.02 13.32
N CYS A 22 4.17 -4.63 14.30
CA CYS A 22 2.71 -4.63 14.36
C CYS A 22 2.14 -3.21 14.39
N GLU A 23 2.68 -2.36 15.27
CA GLU A 23 2.28 -0.95 15.38
C GLU A 23 2.59 -0.16 14.11
N ALA A 24 3.73 -0.44 13.47
CA ALA A 24 4.10 0.18 12.20
C ALA A 24 3.12 -0.19 11.07
N HIS A 25 2.69 -1.45 11.00
CA HIS A 25 1.67 -1.86 10.04
C HIS A 25 0.28 -1.28 10.36
N LEU A 26 -0.10 -1.14 11.63
CA LEU A 26 -1.34 -0.46 12.02
C LEU A 26 -1.33 1.02 11.61
N ARG A 27 -0.20 1.71 11.80
CA ARG A 27 -0.01 3.09 11.33
C ARG A 27 -0.11 3.19 9.82
N MET A 28 0.49 2.26 9.08
CA MET A 28 0.35 2.19 7.62
C MET A 28 -1.11 2.03 7.19
N SER A 29 -1.86 1.14 7.86
CA SER A 29 -3.30 0.95 7.62
C SER A 29 -4.09 2.25 7.81
N ALA A 30 -3.83 3.00 8.88
CA ALA A 30 -4.46 4.30 9.11
C ALA A 30 -4.12 5.32 8.00
N LEU A 31 -2.85 5.42 7.61
CA LEU A 31 -2.43 6.32 6.52
C LEU A 31 -3.11 6.01 5.19
N LEU A 32 -3.29 4.72 4.87
CA LEU A 32 -4.01 4.30 3.66
C LEU A 32 -5.50 4.67 3.72
N ALA A 33 -6.13 4.52 4.88
CA ALA A 33 -7.52 4.93 5.07
C ALA A 33 -7.69 6.45 4.93
N ASP A 34 -6.78 7.24 5.51
CA ASP A 34 -6.79 8.70 5.40
C ASP A 34 -6.56 9.16 3.96
N LYS A 35 -5.61 8.54 3.25
CA LYS A 35 -5.36 8.79 1.83
C LYS A 35 -6.59 8.48 0.97
N LEU A 36 -7.28 7.37 1.23
CA LEU A 36 -8.53 7.04 0.55
C LEU A 36 -9.62 8.08 0.84
N GLY A 37 -9.72 8.56 2.08
CA GLY A 37 -10.61 9.65 2.47
C GLY A 37 -10.31 10.96 1.73
N ALA A 38 -9.03 11.31 1.60
CA ALA A 38 -8.58 12.48 0.85
C ALA A 38 -8.89 12.37 -0.65
N LEU A 39 -8.67 11.19 -1.25
CA LEU A 39 -9.02 10.91 -2.64
C LEU A 39 -10.53 11.09 -2.90
N ARG A 40 -11.38 10.60 -1.99
CA ARG A 40 -12.85 10.76 -2.09
C ARG A 40 -13.29 12.22 -2.03
N ARG A 41 -12.57 13.08 -1.32
CA ARG A 41 -12.84 14.52 -1.23
C ARG A 41 -12.12 15.36 -2.29
N ALA A 42 -11.37 14.73 -3.20
CA ALA A 42 -10.50 15.39 -4.16
C ALA A 42 -9.49 16.37 -3.51
N ASP A 43 -9.03 16.08 -2.29
CA ASP A 43 -8.06 16.90 -1.57
C ASP A 43 -6.63 16.53 -1.99
N HIS A 44 -6.16 17.15 -3.07
CA HIS A 44 -4.84 16.87 -3.63
C HIS A 44 -3.68 17.21 -2.67
N LYS A 45 -3.86 18.18 -1.77
CA LYS A 45 -2.84 18.55 -0.78
C LYS A 45 -2.70 17.46 0.28
N ALA A 46 -3.83 16.97 0.80
CA ALA A 46 -3.82 15.87 1.77
C ALA A 46 -3.28 14.56 1.15
N VAL A 47 -3.59 14.28 -0.12
CA VAL A 47 -3.00 13.13 -0.84
C VAL A 47 -1.48 13.26 -0.94
N ALA A 48 -0.96 14.42 -1.32
CA ALA A 48 0.48 14.65 -1.43
C ALA A 48 1.19 14.51 -0.07
N ALA A 49 0.62 15.06 1.00
CA ALA A 49 1.15 14.89 2.36
C ALA A 49 1.18 13.41 2.78
N SER A 50 0.11 12.67 2.47
CA SER A 50 0.00 11.24 2.80
C SER A 50 1.08 10.40 2.11
N LEU A 51 1.51 10.75 0.90
CA LEU A 51 2.59 10.04 0.19
C LEU A 51 3.94 10.15 0.91
N GLY A 52 4.26 11.33 1.47
CA GLY A 52 5.48 11.52 2.25
C GLY A 52 5.49 10.66 3.51
N MET A 53 4.37 10.66 4.24
CA MET A 53 4.19 9.85 5.44
C MET A 53 4.21 8.35 5.13
N GLU A 54 3.56 7.92 4.03
CA GLU A 54 3.57 6.53 3.55
C GLU A 54 5.01 6.06 3.25
N ASN A 55 5.81 6.88 2.56
CA ASN A 55 7.20 6.53 2.26
C ASN A 55 8.06 6.40 3.53
N GLN A 56 7.93 7.33 4.47
CA GLN A 56 8.61 7.24 5.78
C GLN A 56 8.21 5.97 6.52
N GLN A 57 6.93 5.61 6.48
CA GLN A 57 6.41 4.43 7.14
C GLN A 57 6.92 3.13 6.49
N VAL A 58 7.03 3.08 5.15
CA VAL A 58 7.65 1.95 4.43
C VAL A 58 9.12 1.79 4.83
N GLN A 59 9.87 2.89 4.91
CA GLN A 59 11.28 2.86 5.31
C GLN A 59 11.44 2.31 6.73
N LEU A 60 10.64 2.81 7.68
CA LEU A 60 10.62 2.33 9.06
C LEU A 60 10.33 0.82 9.15
N ILE A 61 9.29 0.34 8.44
CA ILE A 61 8.98 -1.09 8.38
C ILE A 61 10.16 -1.88 7.84
N GLY A 62 10.82 -1.37 6.78
CA GLY A 62 12.00 -2.00 6.21
C GLY A 62 13.18 -2.10 7.18
N GLU A 63 13.43 -1.09 7.99
CA GLU A 63 14.48 -1.10 9.02
C GLU A 63 14.16 -2.09 10.15
N LEU A 64 12.92 -2.09 10.63
CA LEU A 64 12.46 -3.01 11.66
C LEU A 64 12.53 -4.47 11.19
N GLU A 65 12.17 -4.74 9.94
CA GLU A 65 12.24 -6.10 9.37
C GLU A 65 13.68 -6.59 9.23
N LYS A 66 14.61 -5.72 8.82
CA LYS A 66 16.05 -6.03 8.85
C LYS A 66 16.50 -6.39 10.26
N ARG A 67 16.12 -5.59 11.26
CA ARG A 67 16.46 -5.84 12.67
C ARG A 67 15.88 -7.17 13.17
N ARG A 68 14.63 -7.48 12.80
CA ARG A 68 13.97 -8.77 13.11
C ARG A 68 14.76 -9.94 12.52
N LEU A 69 15.20 -9.84 11.27
CA LEU A 69 15.99 -10.88 10.61
C LEU A 69 17.36 -11.07 11.28
N THR A 70 18.04 -9.98 11.66
CA THR A 70 19.31 -10.05 12.40
C THR A 70 19.14 -10.72 13.75
N LEU A 71 18.11 -10.35 14.52
CA LEU A 71 17.82 -10.98 15.82
C LEU A 71 17.43 -12.45 15.69
N ALA A 72 16.63 -12.80 14.68
CA ALA A 72 16.30 -14.19 14.38
C ALA A 72 17.55 -15.02 14.06
N ALA A 73 18.45 -14.50 13.23
CA ALA A 73 19.72 -15.15 12.91
C ALA A 73 20.62 -15.33 14.15
N LEU A 74 20.71 -14.29 14.99
CA LEU A 74 21.46 -14.34 16.24
C LEU A 74 20.91 -15.40 17.20
N LEU A 75 19.58 -15.43 17.38
CA LEU A 75 18.92 -16.44 18.21
C LEU A 75 19.11 -17.85 17.65
N THR A 76 19.02 -18.03 16.33
CA THR A 76 19.31 -19.31 15.68
C THR A 76 20.74 -19.76 15.97
N GLN A 77 21.74 -18.88 15.81
CA GLN A 77 23.14 -19.22 16.07
C GLN A 77 23.41 -19.54 17.55
N MET A 78 22.70 -18.88 18.48
CA MET A 78 22.83 -19.16 19.91
C MET A 78 22.24 -20.52 20.31
N ILE A 79 21.15 -20.95 19.65
CA ILE A 79 20.48 -22.22 19.95
C ILE A 79 21.13 -23.38 19.19
N GLU A 80 21.39 -23.19 17.91
CA GLU A 80 21.95 -24.18 16.99
C GLU A 80 23.08 -23.56 16.16
N PRO A 81 24.33 -23.61 16.66
CA PRO A 81 25.48 -23.00 15.98
C PRO A 81 25.76 -23.61 14.60
N SER A 82 25.27 -24.82 14.31
CA SER A 82 25.47 -25.50 13.03
C SER A 82 24.43 -25.13 11.96
N ALA A 83 23.44 -24.29 12.30
CA ALA A 83 22.38 -23.92 11.39
C ALA A 83 22.91 -23.16 10.16
N LYS A 84 22.59 -23.66 8.97
CA LYS A 84 23.02 -23.06 7.68
C LYS A 84 22.21 -21.81 7.29
N ALA A 85 21.04 -21.62 7.87
CA ALA A 85 20.14 -20.50 7.58
C ALA A 85 19.38 -20.06 8.84
N PRO A 86 18.97 -18.77 8.93
CA PRO A 86 18.12 -18.30 10.01
C PRO A 86 16.78 -19.03 10.02
N TRP A 87 16.34 -19.47 11.19
CA TRP A 87 15.05 -20.15 11.36
C TRP A 87 13.87 -19.18 11.21
N ARG A 88 12.73 -19.74 10.81
CA ARG A 88 11.45 -19.02 10.82
C ARG A 88 11.00 -18.76 12.25
N LEU A 89 10.19 -17.73 12.46
CA LEU A 89 9.64 -17.40 13.80
C LEU A 89 8.89 -18.57 14.46
N THR A 90 8.21 -19.41 13.66
CA THR A 90 7.53 -20.62 14.15
C THR A 90 8.49 -21.69 14.62
N GLU A 91 9.62 -21.84 13.94
CA GLU A 91 10.68 -22.81 14.29
C GLU A 91 11.42 -22.31 15.53
N LEU A 92 11.85 -21.04 15.54
CA LEU A 92 12.44 -20.39 16.72
C LEU A 92 11.57 -20.56 17.97
N ALA A 93 10.27 -20.32 17.86
CA ALA A 93 9.35 -20.45 18.98
C ALA A 93 9.27 -21.87 19.57
N GLN A 94 9.59 -22.92 18.82
CA GLN A 94 9.61 -24.30 19.35
C GLN A 94 10.78 -24.54 20.31
N HIS A 95 11.85 -23.77 20.19
CA HIS A 95 13.04 -23.87 21.02
C HIS A 95 13.06 -22.86 22.18
N LEU A 96 12.04 -22.00 22.27
CA LEU A 96 11.89 -21.07 23.38
C LEU A 96 11.10 -21.69 24.52
N ALA A 97 11.51 -21.42 25.75
CA ALA A 97 10.74 -21.76 26.93
C ALA A 97 9.47 -20.88 27.04
N GLU A 98 8.46 -21.39 27.72
CA GLU A 98 7.33 -20.55 28.13
C GLU A 98 7.78 -19.53 29.18
N PRO A 99 7.24 -18.30 29.20
CA PRO A 99 6.12 -17.78 28.38
C PRO A 99 6.50 -17.16 27.03
N ALA A 100 7.78 -17.15 26.66
CA ALA A 100 8.26 -16.43 25.47
C ALA A 100 7.73 -17.04 24.17
N ARG A 101 7.66 -18.38 24.10
CA ARG A 101 7.05 -19.11 22.98
C ARG A 101 5.64 -18.61 22.66
N GLY A 102 4.75 -18.58 23.65
CA GLY A 102 3.37 -18.10 23.48
C GLY A 102 3.31 -16.67 22.95
N ARG A 103 4.12 -15.76 23.52
CA ARG A 103 4.15 -14.35 23.11
C ARG A 103 4.63 -14.16 21.67
N VAL A 104 5.72 -14.83 21.26
CA VAL A 104 6.24 -14.74 19.90
C VAL A 104 5.22 -15.25 18.88
N LEU A 105 4.54 -16.36 19.17
CA LEU A 105 3.50 -16.91 18.29
C LEU A 105 2.28 -15.99 18.19
N ALA A 106 1.83 -15.40 19.30
CA ALA A 106 0.74 -14.44 19.31
C ALA A 106 1.08 -13.18 18.49
N LEU A 107 2.26 -12.60 18.69
CA LEU A 107 2.73 -11.44 17.93
C LEU A 107 2.86 -11.75 16.43
N ARG A 108 3.38 -12.93 16.07
CA ARG A 108 3.43 -13.37 14.68
C ARG A 108 2.02 -13.44 14.07
N ALA A 109 1.07 -14.04 14.77
CA ALA A 109 -0.31 -14.15 14.27
C ALA A 109 -0.92 -12.76 14.04
N GLN A 110 -0.77 -11.85 15.01
CA GLN A 110 -1.22 -10.47 14.90
C GLN A 110 -0.56 -9.74 13.72
N MET A 111 0.74 -9.92 13.53
CA MET A 111 1.49 -9.32 12.43
C MET A 111 0.94 -9.79 11.08
N VAL A 112 0.75 -11.10 10.89
CA VAL A 112 0.19 -11.66 9.65
C VAL A 112 -1.19 -11.08 9.35
N THR A 113 -2.08 -11.03 10.34
CA THR A 113 -3.42 -10.44 10.18
C THR A 113 -3.32 -8.96 9.78
N THR A 114 -2.43 -8.20 10.41
CA THR A 114 -2.27 -6.76 10.13
C THR A 114 -1.68 -6.53 8.74
N MET A 115 -0.68 -7.31 8.33
CA MET A 115 -0.09 -7.24 6.99
C MET A 115 -1.13 -7.55 5.90
N GLN A 116 -1.96 -8.57 6.10
CA GLN A 116 -3.04 -8.89 5.17
C GLN A 116 -4.06 -7.75 5.07
N LYS A 117 -4.38 -7.09 6.18
CA LYS A 117 -5.24 -5.91 6.18
C LYS A 117 -4.63 -4.76 5.36
N VAL A 118 -3.37 -4.41 5.63
CA VAL A 118 -2.64 -3.37 4.88
C VAL A 118 -2.59 -3.68 3.38
N GLN A 119 -2.34 -4.94 3.01
CA GLN A 119 -2.30 -5.35 1.60
C GLN A 119 -3.66 -5.13 0.90
N LYS A 120 -4.77 -5.48 1.58
CA LYS A 120 -6.12 -5.25 1.05
C LYS A 120 -6.41 -3.75 0.90
N GLU A 121 -6.10 -2.95 1.93
CA GLU A 121 -6.33 -1.50 1.91
C GLU A 121 -5.47 -0.77 0.86
N SER A 122 -4.22 -1.21 0.69
CA SER A 122 -3.33 -0.69 -0.35
C SER A 122 -3.89 -0.98 -1.74
N ALA A 123 -4.39 -2.20 -1.98
CA ALA A 123 -5.02 -2.57 -3.25
C ALA A 123 -6.28 -1.73 -3.54
N VAL A 124 -7.12 -1.48 -2.53
CA VAL A 124 -8.30 -0.61 -2.66
C VAL A 124 -7.89 0.83 -2.99
N THR A 125 -6.94 1.37 -2.25
CA THR A 125 -6.45 2.75 -2.44
C THR A 125 -5.84 2.95 -3.82
N ARG A 126 -5.08 1.96 -4.29
CA ARG A 126 -4.50 1.94 -5.64
C ARG A 126 -5.59 1.97 -6.71
N ARG A 127 -6.60 1.09 -6.63
CA ARG A 127 -7.72 1.07 -7.59
C ARG A 127 -8.48 2.39 -7.64
N ALA A 128 -8.78 2.99 -6.48
CA ALA A 128 -9.43 4.29 -6.41
C ALA A 128 -8.59 5.40 -7.08
N SER A 129 -7.28 5.37 -6.87
CA SER A 129 -6.36 6.31 -7.51
C SER A 129 -6.33 6.13 -9.04
N GLU A 130 -6.27 4.90 -9.52
CA GLU A 130 -6.28 4.57 -10.96
C GLU A 130 -7.60 4.98 -11.63
N GLU A 131 -8.73 4.79 -10.96
CA GLU A 131 -10.05 5.19 -11.44
C GLU A 131 -10.19 6.72 -11.55
N LEU A 132 -9.75 7.47 -10.55
CA LEU A 132 -9.75 8.94 -10.59
C LEU A 132 -8.91 9.48 -11.74
N VAL A 133 -7.71 8.93 -11.95
CA VAL A 133 -6.83 9.32 -13.07
C VAL A 133 -7.50 9.02 -14.41
N ARG A 134 -8.15 7.86 -14.56
CA ARG A 134 -8.89 7.50 -15.78
C ARG A 134 -10.05 8.46 -16.04
N HIS A 135 -10.80 8.84 -15.00
CA HIS A 135 -11.90 9.78 -15.11
C HIS A 135 -11.41 11.17 -15.54
N MET A 136 -10.34 11.68 -14.93
CA MET A 136 -9.72 12.96 -15.33
C MET A 136 -9.25 12.96 -16.78
N GLN A 137 -8.67 11.85 -17.26
CA GLN A 137 -8.29 11.71 -18.67
C GLN A 137 -9.50 11.75 -19.59
N GLY A 138 -10.62 11.13 -19.21
CA GLY A 138 -11.88 11.20 -19.95
C GLY A 138 -12.44 12.62 -20.02
N LEU A 139 -12.48 13.33 -18.89
CA LEU A 139 -12.92 14.73 -18.84
C LEU A 139 -12.03 15.64 -19.70
N MET A 140 -10.71 15.51 -19.61
CA MET A 140 -9.78 16.29 -20.44
C MET A 140 -10.01 16.06 -21.93
N ARG A 141 -10.21 14.79 -22.36
CA ARG A 141 -10.54 14.44 -23.75
C ARG A 141 -11.88 15.03 -24.19
N SER A 142 -12.90 14.99 -23.34
CA SER A 142 -14.22 15.58 -23.63
C SER A 142 -14.14 17.10 -23.76
N VAL A 143 -13.39 17.78 -22.87
CA VAL A 143 -13.18 19.23 -22.95
C VAL A 143 -12.41 19.60 -24.22
N THR A 144 -11.35 18.87 -24.56
CA THR A 144 -10.63 19.11 -25.82
C THR A 144 -11.52 18.88 -27.04
N SER A 145 -12.34 17.82 -27.07
CA SER A 145 -13.27 17.61 -28.19
C SER A 145 -14.32 18.72 -28.31
N SER A 146 -14.83 19.25 -27.19
CA SER A 146 -15.80 20.35 -27.19
C SER A 146 -15.16 21.69 -27.58
N VAL A 147 -13.93 21.97 -27.16
CA VAL A 147 -13.21 23.20 -27.52
C VAL A 147 -12.74 23.15 -28.98
N SER A 148 -12.28 21.99 -29.47
CA SER A 148 -11.95 21.81 -30.89
C SER A 148 -13.20 21.81 -31.78
N GLY A 149 -14.35 21.36 -31.28
CA GLY A 149 -15.66 21.46 -31.95
C GLY A 149 -16.30 22.86 -31.90
N ALA A 150 -15.83 23.76 -31.03
CA ALA A 150 -16.30 25.16 -30.96
C ALA A 150 -15.56 26.10 -31.94
N SER A 151 -14.52 25.63 -32.63
CA SER A 151 -13.85 26.38 -33.70
C SER A 151 -14.54 26.22 -35.07
N VAL A 152 -15.87 26.15 -35.09
CA VAL A 152 -16.70 25.94 -36.30
C VAL A 152 -17.17 27.25 -36.96
N TYR A 153 -16.79 28.40 -36.41
CA TYR A 153 -16.88 29.66 -37.16
C TYR A 153 -15.51 30.02 -37.74
N GLY A 154 -15.25 29.54 -38.95
CA GLY A 154 -14.17 30.08 -39.77
C GLY A 154 -14.38 31.58 -40.02
N ARG A 155 -13.30 32.32 -40.27
CA ARG A 155 -13.30 33.76 -40.58
C ARG A 155 -14.17 34.14 -41.82
N SER A 156 -14.69 33.16 -42.55
CA SER A 156 -15.58 33.30 -43.70
C SER A 156 -17.06 32.92 -43.44
N GLY A 157 -17.44 32.57 -42.22
CA GLY A 157 -18.87 32.45 -41.83
C GLY A 157 -19.69 31.37 -42.54
N GLN A 158 -19.07 30.34 -43.13
CA GLN A 158 -19.83 29.24 -43.76
C GLN A 158 -19.88 27.98 -42.88
N PRO A 159 -21.07 27.40 -42.65
CA PRO A 159 -21.20 26.14 -41.90
C PRO A 159 -20.61 24.96 -42.71
N PRO A 160 -20.02 23.95 -42.03
CA PRO A 160 -19.54 22.75 -42.69
C PRO A 160 -20.71 21.99 -43.31
N ARG A 161 -20.60 21.75 -44.62
CA ARG A 161 -21.57 21.05 -45.44
C ARG A 161 -21.50 19.53 -45.18
N ALA A 162 -22.06 19.07 -44.06
CA ALA A 162 -22.26 17.64 -43.81
C ALA A 162 -23.40 17.38 -42.82
N ALA A 163 -24.65 17.71 -43.21
CA ALA A 163 -25.87 17.10 -42.67
C ALA A 163 -27.08 17.41 -43.56
N MET A 164 -27.09 16.93 -44.81
CA MET A 164 -28.34 16.79 -45.58
C MET A 164 -28.27 15.55 -46.46
N ALA A 165 -28.80 14.45 -45.92
CA ALA A 165 -29.43 13.38 -46.69
C ALA A 165 -30.39 12.62 -45.77
N LEU A 166 -31.37 13.32 -45.19
CA LEU A 166 -32.62 12.69 -44.77
C LEU A 166 -33.42 12.49 -46.05
N SER A 167 -33.37 11.27 -46.57
CA SER A 167 -34.10 10.84 -47.75
C SER A 167 -35.59 10.93 -47.48
N THR A 168 -36.25 11.83 -48.21
CA THR A 168 -37.70 11.88 -48.38
C THR A 168 -38.13 10.63 -49.16
N PHE A 169 -38.76 9.67 -48.49
CA PHE A 169 -39.56 8.64 -49.14
C PHE A 169 -41.03 8.94 -48.83
N GLU A 170 -41.65 9.70 -49.73
CA GLU A 170 -43.10 9.68 -49.94
C GLU A 170 -43.37 9.20 -51.36
N THR A 171 -44.15 8.12 -51.51
CA THR A 171 -45.06 7.90 -52.65
C THR A 171 -46.19 6.95 -52.24
N ARG A 172 -47.30 7.55 -51.79
CA ARG A 172 -48.68 7.52 -52.34
C ARG A 172 -49.28 6.22 -52.95
N ALA A 173 -50.56 6.06 -52.60
CA ALA A 173 -51.68 5.30 -53.20
C ALA A 173 -51.89 3.85 -52.73
#